data_AF-A0AAN6EAC3-F1
#
_entry.id   AF-A0AAN6EAC3-F1
#
_cell.length_a   1.000
_cell.length_b   1.000
_cell.length_c   1.000
_cell.angle_alpha   90.00
_cell.angle_beta   90.00
_cell.angle_gamma   90.00
#
_symmetry.space_group_name_H-M   'P 1'
#
loop_
_entity.id
_entity.type
_entity.pdbx_description
1 polymer ?
#
loop_
_entity_poly.entity_id
_entity_poly.type
_entity_poly.pdbx_seq_one_letter_code
_entity_poly.pdbx_strand_id
1 'polypeptide(L)'
;MHTPGSEQIGRSRSLKRRSPGAVRKGDIRIVSGSAEGAATGEFTPAQSMGSGDNNDVCFQRLQAWQHMVENYQEYFRSMAAAERDLATVYARVGDILKVPADEGVLLLAADSDGVQGIGRRLKAQQQQMVEAHCAISDTLKHGALAELNRLHADVVDMRDTYTGAVHGLHSQLTQSRTVIAKRTQLLDAAIAAAHSGHTQEVAKDPFIINLEVAALLRKHADTSSQLHAMCVAQHARLGEFEPQLVERLGAVVSEFMDVASTQYKQLRLTAKRDMSTIACMDGGSEWAHFQQTHGHVVGATQDTMGLATDGEYVGKHSAWVRVLRQGVVALKEHGPLFRSTWQSKYGVLTTRGYFHVFRSQGDVVRGA
;
A
#
# COMPACT_ATOMS: atom_id res chain seq x y z
N MET A 1 -64.31 22.78 -16.60
CA MET A 1 -63.80 23.20 -15.28
C MET A 1 -62.36 22.72 -15.14
N HIS A 2 -61.49 23.62 -14.70
CA HIS A 2 -60.05 23.50 -14.57
C HIS A 2 -59.59 22.47 -13.51
N THR A 3 -58.45 21.81 -13.80
CA THR A 3 -57.32 21.24 -12.99
C THR A 3 -57.27 21.41 -11.46
N PRO A 4 -56.34 20.79 -10.68
CA PRO A 4 -55.40 19.63 -10.90
C PRO A 4 -55.33 18.65 -9.68
N GLY A 5 -54.40 17.67 -9.67
CA GLY A 5 -53.99 17.02 -8.41
C GLY A 5 -53.21 15.71 -8.56
N SER A 6 -51.90 15.83 -8.76
CA SER A 6 -50.90 14.76 -8.72
C SER A 6 -50.55 14.33 -7.29
N GLU A 7 -50.45 13.03 -7.00
CA GLU A 7 -49.76 12.55 -5.78
C GLU A 7 -48.91 11.30 -6.03
N GLN A 8 -47.76 11.30 -5.36
CA GLN A 8 -46.53 10.61 -5.72
C GLN A 8 -46.47 9.16 -5.23
N ILE A 9 -45.98 8.27 -6.10
CA ILE A 9 -45.55 6.91 -5.76
C ILE A 9 -44.22 6.99 -4.99
N GLY A 10 -44.24 6.57 -3.74
CA GLY A 10 -43.07 6.49 -2.87
C GLY A 10 -42.01 5.52 -3.39
N ARG A 11 -40.84 6.06 -3.72
CA ARG A 11 -39.63 5.30 -4.08
C ARG A 11 -38.97 4.71 -2.85
N SER A 12 -38.88 3.38 -2.82
CA SER A 12 -38.02 2.62 -1.91
C SER A 12 -36.55 3.04 -2.06
N ARG A 13 -35.94 3.53 -0.97
CA ARG A 13 -34.50 3.83 -0.92
C ARG A 13 -33.72 2.54 -0.74
N SER A 14 -33.22 2.00 -1.84
CA SER A 14 -32.20 0.95 -1.86
C SER A 14 -30.90 1.48 -1.24
N LEU A 15 -30.46 0.90 -0.13
CA LEU A 15 -29.14 1.12 0.45
C LEU A 15 -28.08 0.61 -0.53
N LYS A 16 -27.47 1.52 -1.27
CA LYS A 16 -26.41 1.22 -2.22
C LYS A 16 -25.13 0.96 -1.43
N ARG A 17 -24.75 -0.31 -1.31
CA ARG A 17 -23.44 -0.76 -0.80
C ARG A 17 -22.35 0.00 -1.60
N ARG A 18 -21.72 1.00 -0.98
CA ARG A 18 -20.55 1.66 -1.56
C ARG A 18 -19.39 0.66 -1.47
N SER A 19 -18.91 0.18 -2.60
CA SER A 19 -17.61 -0.47 -2.68
C SER A 19 -16.56 0.51 -2.14
N PRO A 20 -15.60 0.07 -1.31
CA PRO A 20 -14.52 0.96 -0.89
C PRO A 20 -13.69 1.30 -2.12
N GLY A 21 -13.73 2.57 -2.52
CA GLY A 21 -12.85 3.09 -3.57
C GLY A 21 -11.40 3.04 -3.06
N ALA A 22 -10.47 2.71 -3.96
CA ALA A 22 -9.05 2.72 -3.65
C ALA A 22 -8.64 4.05 -3.00
N VAL A 23 -7.98 3.97 -1.84
CA VAL A 23 -7.47 5.12 -1.08
C VAL A 23 -6.59 5.97 -2.00
N ARG A 24 -6.99 7.21 -2.27
CA ARG A 24 -6.17 8.12 -3.08
C ARG A 24 -5.06 8.68 -2.20
N LYS A 25 -3.91 9.02 -2.79
CA LYS A 25 -2.77 9.62 -2.08
C LYS A 25 -3.13 10.88 -1.27
N GLY A 26 -4.20 11.58 -1.64
CA GLY A 26 -4.75 12.74 -0.91
C GLY A 26 -5.66 12.40 0.28
N ASP A 27 -6.08 11.14 0.44
CA ASP A 27 -6.94 10.68 1.53
C ASP A 27 -6.12 10.23 2.76
N ILE A 28 -4.79 10.11 2.61
CA ILE A 28 -3.87 9.72 3.69
C ILE A 28 -3.61 10.94 4.57
N ARG A 29 -4.47 11.16 5.57
CA ARG A 29 -4.15 12.04 6.71
C ARG A 29 -3.30 11.25 7.70
N ILE A 30 -2.04 11.66 7.88
CA ILE A 30 -1.22 11.20 9.01
C ILE A 30 -1.81 11.86 10.25
N VAL A 31 -2.72 11.16 10.94
CA VAL A 31 -3.26 11.62 12.21
C VAL A 31 -2.21 11.36 13.28
N SER A 32 -1.46 12.41 13.63
CA SER A 32 -0.66 12.43 14.85
C SER A 32 -1.61 12.37 16.04
N GLY A 33 -1.69 11.19 16.66
CA GLY A 33 -2.33 10.89 17.95
C GLY A 33 -3.21 11.97 18.55
N SER A 34 -4.46 12.06 18.09
CA SER A 34 -5.60 12.39 18.93
C SER A 34 -6.82 11.81 18.24
N ALA A 35 -7.39 10.76 18.82
CA ALA A 35 -8.63 10.18 18.35
C ALA A 35 -9.77 11.13 18.73
N GLU A 36 -9.95 12.20 17.94
CA GLU A 36 -11.18 12.98 17.99
C GLU A 36 -12.31 12.11 17.47
N GLY A 37 -13.17 11.71 18.41
CA GLY A 37 -14.29 10.82 18.19
C GLY A 37 -15.18 11.32 17.07
N ALA A 38 -15.21 10.56 15.97
CA ALA A 38 -16.35 10.59 15.07
C ALA A 38 -17.58 10.28 15.92
N ALA A 39 -18.50 11.24 16.04
CA ALA A 39 -19.77 11.08 16.71
C ALA A 39 -20.59 10.00 15.98
N THR A 40 -20.35 8.75 16.34
CA THR A 40 -21.25 7.64 16.07
C THR A 40 -22.47 7.88 16.93
N GLY A 41 -23.65 8.03 16.31
CA GLY A 41 -24.91 8.12 17.04
C GLY A 41 -24.97 7.02 18.11
N GLU A 42 -25.42 7.37 19.30
CA GLU A 42 -25.39 6.50 20.47
C GLU A 42 -26.22 5.23 20.19
N PHE A 43 -25.52 4.09 20.01
CA PHE A 43 -26.18 2.81 19.80
C PHE A 43 -26.88 2.42 21.11
N THR A 44 -28.21 2.27 21.07
CA THR A 44 -28.99 1.81 22.21
C THR A 44 -29.25 0.31 22.04
N PRO A 45 -28.75 -0.55 22.94
CA PRO A 45 -28.99 -1.98 22.86
C PRO A 45 -30.47 -2.30 23.11
N ALA A 46 -30.94 -3.37 22.46
CA ALA A 46 -32.24 -3.95 22.75
C ALA A 46 -32.39 -4.31 24.24
N GLN A 47 -33.59 -4.10 24.78
CA GLN A 47 -33.94 -4.48 26.15
C GLN A 47 -34.69 -5.81 26.24
N SER A 48 -34.82 -6.53 25.11
CA SER A 48 -35.54 -7.80 25.03
C SER A 48 -34.64 -8.92 24.51
N MET A 49 -34.97 -10.15 24.89
CA MET A 49 -34.28 -11.37 24.47
C MET A 49 -35.32 -12.44 24.12
N GLY A 50 -35.03 -13.24 23.09
CA GLY A 50 -35.85 -14.37 22.67
C GLY A 50 -36.83 -14.07 21.54
N SER A 51 -36.83 -12.87 20.95
CA SER A 51 -37.64 -12.57 19.76
C SER A 51 -36.98 -13.06 18.48
N GLY A 52 -35.64 -13.14 18.46
CA GLY A 52 -34.86 -13.52 17.28
C GLY A 52 -34.90 -12.50 16.15
N ASP A 53 -35.39 -11.29 16.42
CA ASP A 53 -35.48 -10.17 15.48
C ASP A 53 -34.44 -9.08 15.78
N ASN A 54 -34.46 -7.99 15.01
CA ASN A 54 -33.51 -6.89 15.16
C ASN A 54 -33.60 -6.17 16.52
N ASN A 55 -34.66 -6.38 17.30
CA ASN A 55 -34.87 -5.82 18.64
C ASN A 55 -34.55 -6.83 19.75
N ASP A 56 -33.82 -7.89 19.42
CA ASP A 56 -33.28 -8.88 20.35
C ASP A 56 -31.80 -8.59 20.65
N VAL A 57 -31.43 -8.53 21.93
CA VAL A 57 -30.06 -8.23 22.36
C VAL A 57 -29.05 -9.29 21.91
N CYS A 58 -29.43 -10.58 21.88
CA CYS A 58 -28.56 -11.66 21.44
C CYS A 58 -28.36 -11.61 19.92
N PHE A 59 -29.41 -11.30 19.16
CA PHE A 59 -29.31 -11.09 17.72
C PHE A 59 -28.40 -9.89 17.39
N GLN A 60 -28.60 -8.75 18.07
CA GLN A 60 -27.76 -7.57 17.90
C GLN A 60 -26.29 -7.85 18.23
N ARG A 61 -26.02 -8.66 19.26
CA ARG A 61 -24.66 -9.05 19.64
C ARG A 61 -23.99 -9.91 18.56
N LEU A 62 -24.69 -10.89 18.00
CA LEU A 62 -24.18 -11.70 16.88
C LEU A 62 -23.98 -10.86 15.61
N GLN A 63 -24.87 -9.92 15.35
CA GLN A 63 -24.72 -8.97 14.24
C GLN A 63 -23.49 -8.07 14.44
N ALA A 64 -23.23 -7.60 15.66
CA ALA A 64 -22.03 -6.83 15.98
C ALA A 64 -20.75 -7.65 15.74
N TRP A 65 -20.75 -8.94 16.12
CA TRP A 65 -19.64 -9.85 15.81
C TRP A 65 -19.45 -10.04 14.31
N GLN A 66 -20.53 -10.22 13.56
CA GLN A 66 -20.46 -10.34 12.10
C GLN A 66 -19.79 -9.11 11.48
N HIS A 67 -20.24 -7.91 11.86
CA HIS A 67 -19.64 -6.65 11.39
C HIS A 67 -18.18 -6.50 11.82
N MET A 68 -17.83 -6.95 13.03
CA MET A 68 -16.45 -6.93 13.49
C MET A 68 -15.57 -7.81 12.59
N VAL A 69 -15.97 -9.06 12.32
CA VAL A 69 -15.22 -9.97 11.46
C VAL A 69 -15.13 -9.43 10.02
N GLU A 70 -16.20 -8.84 9.48
CA GLU A 70 -16.19 -8.16 8.17
C GLU A 70 -15.17 -7.01 8.13
N ASN A 71 -15.05 -6.23 9.20
CA ASN A 71 -14.05 -5.16 9.30
C ASN A 71 -12.61 -5.73 9.25
N TYR A 72 -12.35 -6.82 9.97
CA TYR A 72 -11.04 -7.49 9.92
C TYR A 72 -10.75 -8.07 8.53
N GLN A 73 -11.73 -8.68 7.87
CA GLN A 73 -11.58 -9.16 6.49
C GLN A 73 -11.18 -8.01 5.55
N GLU A 74 -11.83 -6.86 5.65
CA GLU A 74 -11.51 -5.71 4.80
C GLU A 74 -10.12 -5.13 5.10
N TYR A 75 -9.75 -5.05 6.37
CA TYR A 75 -8.40 -4.64 6.78
C TYR A 75 -7.34 -5.57 6.18
N PHE A 76 -7.45 -6.88 6.39
CA PHE A 76 -6.45 -7.84 5.91
C PHE A 76 -6.42 -7.98 4.39
N ARG A 77 -7.57 -7.82 3.72
CA ARG A 77 -7.64 -7.74 2.24
C ARG A 77 -6.89 -6.52 1.72
N SER A 78 -7.11 -5.36 2.33
CA SER A 78 -6.41 -4.12 1.97
C SER A 78 -4.91 -4.21 2.25
N MET A 79 -4.53 -4.78 3.41
CA MET A 79 -3.14 -4.98 3.78
C MET A 79 -2.43 -5.91 2.77
N ALA A 80 -3.04 -7.06 2.45
CA ALA A 80 -2.48 -7.99 1.48
C ALA A 80 -2.25 -7.35 0.09
N ALA A 81 -3.16 -6.47 -0.34
CA ALA A 81 -2.98 -5.72 -1.59
C ALA A 81 -1.81 -4.72 -1.48
N ALA A 82 -1.75 -3.95 -0.40
CA ALA A 82 -0.67 -2.98 -0.16
C ALA A 82 0.72 -3.65 -0.12
N GLU A 83 0.84 -4.80 0.54
CA GLU A 83 2.08 -5.59 0.58
C GLU A 83 2.52 -6.04 -0.83
N ARG A 84 1.58 -6.42 -1.69
CA ARG A 84 1.88 -6.78 -3.08
C ARG A 84 2.31 -5.57 -3.92
N ASP A 85 1.70 -4.42 -3.69
CA ASP A 85 2.10 -3.17 -4.34
C ASP A 85 3.52 -2.75 -3.93
N LEU A 86 3.86 -2.87 -2.63
CA LEU A 86 5.21 -2.62 -2.13
C LEU A 86 6.23 -3.55 -2.78
N ALA A 87 5.94 -4.86 -2.88
CA ALA A 87 6.80 -5.79 -3.61
C ALA A 87 7.05 -5.34 -5.06
N THR A 88 6.02 -4.86 -5.75
CA THR A 88 6.13 -4.36 -7.14
C THR A 88 6.94 -3.06 -7.23
N VAL A 89 6.86 -2.18 -6.22
CA VAL A 89 7.68 -0.97 -6.15
C VAL A 89 9.15 -1.33 -5.92
N TYR A 90 9.46 -2.22 -4.98
CA TYR A 90 10.84 -2.60 -4.69
C TYR A 90 11.50 -3.37 -5.85
N ALA A 91 10.74 -4.18 -6.59
CA ALA A 91 11.24 -4.83 -7.81
C ALA A 91 11.71 -3.79 -8.84
N ARG A 92 10.89 -2.76 -9.10
CA ARG A 92 11.24 -1.66 -10.01
C ARG A 92 12.45 -0.86 -9.54
N VAL A 93 12.59 -0.64 -8.24
CA VAL A 93 13.78 0.03 -7.68
C VAL A 93 15.04 -0.82 -7.90
N GLY A 94 14.94 -2.14 -7.71
CA GLY A 94 16.03 -3.08 -7.98
C GLY A 94 16.48 -3.10 -9.44
N ASP A 95 15.55 -2.92 -10.39
CA ASP A 95 15.85 -2.90 -11.83
C ASP A 95 16.67 -1.67 -12.28
N ILE A 96 16.67 -0.59 -11.50
CA ILE A 96 17.51 0.60 -11.77
C ILE A 96 19.00 0.24 -11.69
N LEU A 97 19.36 -0.71 -10.82
CA LEU A 97 20.73 -1.16 -10.64
C LEU A 97 21.11 -2.15 -11.76
N LYS A 98 21.78 -1.60 -12.79
CA LYS A 98 22.40 -2.35 -13.87
C LYS A 98 23.77 -2.86 -13.42
N VAL A 99 23.78 -4.07 -12.86
CA VAL A 99 25.00 -4.77 -12.44
C VAL A 99 24.98 -6.19 -13.01
N PRO A 100 26.03 -6.63 -13.74
CA PRO A 100 27.24 -5.88 -14.08
C PRO A 100 26.97 -4.67 -14.99
N ALA A 101 27.81 -3.64 -14.89
CA ALA A 101 27.73 -2.47 -15.78
C ALA A 101 28.34 -2.79 -17.15
N ASP A 102 27.92 -2.04 -18.20
CA ASP A 102 28.46 -2.22 -19.55
C ASP A 102 29.97 -1.92 -19.59
N GLU A 103 30.41 -0.89 -18.87
CA GLU A 103 31.82 -0.54 -18.66
C GLU A 103 32.48 -1.38 -17.54
N GLY A 104 31.85 -2.48 -17.13
CA GLY A 104 32.25 -3.28 -15.98
C GLY A 104 33.63 -3.94 -16.10
N VAL A 105 34.23 -4.00 -17.29
CA VAL A 105 35.61 -4.47 -17.52
C VAL A 105 36.65 -3.49 -16.92
N LEU A 106 36.30 -2.21 -16.80
CA LEU A 106 37.20 -1.20 -16.21
C LEU A 106 37.17 -1.21 -14.68
N LEU A 107 36.25 -1.95 -14.09
CA LEU A 107 35.98 -2.00 -12.65
C LEU A 107 36.24 -3.41 -12.13
N LEU A 108 36.42 -3.55 -10.82
CA LEU A 108 36.42 -4.87 -10.19
C LEU A 108 35.14 -5.63 -10.55
N ALA A 109 35.30 -6.95 -10.75
CA ALA A 109 34.19 -7.84 -11.03
C ALA A 109 33.10 -7.71 -9.96
N ALA A 110 31.85 -7.90 -10.36
CA ALA A 110 30.72 -7.72 -9.45
C ALA A 110 30.72 -8.71 -8.26
N ASP A 111 31.44 -9.84 -8.37
CA ASP A 111 31.67 -10.84 -7.29
C ASP A 111 32.73 -10.44 -6.27
N SER A 112 33.47 -9.37 -6.56
CA SER A 112 34.51 -8.84 -5.68
C SER A 112 33.96 -7.73 -4.79
N ASP A 113 34.73 -7.37 -3.76
CA ASP A 113 34.46 -6.24 -2.88
C ASP A 113 34.87 -4.90 -3.54
N GLY A 114 34.32 -4.65 -4.73
CA GLY A 114 34.40 -3.39 -5.47
C GLY A 114 33.05 -2.69 -5.63
N VAL A 115 33.00 -1.59 -6.39
CA VAL A 115 31.81 -0.75 -6.59
C VAL A 115 30.67 -1.53 -7.25
N GLN A 116 30.97 -2.45 -8.17
CA GLN A 116 29.96 -3.33 -8.76
C GLN A 116 29.40 -4.33 -7.72
N GLY A 117 30.23 -4.77 -6.77
CA GLY A 117 29.82 -5.59 -5.64
C GLY A 117 28.82 -4.86 -4.73
N ILE A 118 29.02 -3.57 -4.46
CA ILE A 118 28.05 -2.73 -3.73
C ILE A 118 26.71 -2.72 -4.46
N GLY A 119 26.71 -2.43 -5.75
CA GLY A 119 25.48 -2.39 -6.55
C GLY A 119 24.75 -3.74 -6.57
N ARG A 120 25.48 -4.85 -6.61
CA ARG A 120 24.88 -6.19 -6.52
C ARG A 120 24.27 -6.47 -5.14
N ARG A 121 24.94 -6.09 -4.05
CA ARG A 121 24.40 -6.23 -2.69
C ARG A 121 23.10 -5.44 -2.52
N LEU A 122 23.08 -4.20 -2.99
CA LEU A 122 21.86 -3.38 -3.00
C LEU A 122 20.73 -4.04 -3.81
N LYS A 123 21.04 -4.58 -4.99
CA LYS A 123 20.05 -5.29 -5.82
C LYS A 123 19.51 -6.54 -5.13
N ALA A 124 20.38 -7.34 -4.50
CA ALA A 124 20.00 -8.51 -3.72
C ALA A 124 19.16 -8.13 -2.49
N GLN A 125 19.45 -7.00 -1.83
CA GLN A 125 18.64 -6.48 -0.74
C GLN A 125 17.24 -6.07 -1.22
N GLN A 126 17.12 -5.39 -2.37
CA GLN A 126 15.82 -5.08 -2.97
C GLN A 126 15.04 -6.36 -3.27
N GLN A 127 15.69 -7.37 -3.85
CA GLN A 127 15.05 -8.66 -4.13
C GLN A 127 14.54 -9.35 -2.85
N GLN A 128 15.30 -9.31 -1.75
CA GLN A 128 14.82 -9.82 -0.45
C GLN A 128 13.61 -9.04 0.07
N MET A 129 13.54 -7.72 -0.15
CA MET A 129 12.34 -6.93 0.21
C MET A 129 11.13 -7.37 -0.61
N VAL A 130 11.30 -7.61 -1.92
CA VAL A 130 10.23 -8.15 -2.78
C VAL A 130 9.71 -9.48 -2.23
N GLU A 131 10.61 -10.41 -1.89
CA GLU A 131 10.27 -11.72 -1.36
C GLU A 131 9.55 -11.62 -0.01
N ALA A 132 10.04 -10.78 0.91
CA ALA A 132 9.43 -10.54 2.21
C ALA A 132 7.99 -10.00 2.09
N HIS A 133 7.78 -8.97 1.29
CA HIS A 133 6.47 -8.38 1.07
C HIS A 133 5.52 -9.34 0.34
N CYS A 134 6.03 -10.13 -0.62
CA CYS A 134 5.25 -11.21 -1.24
C CYS A 134 4.82 -12.27 -0.22
N ALA A 135 5.74 -12.74 0.62
CA ALA A 135 5.46 -13.74 1.64
C ALA A 135 4.38 -13.26 2.63
N ILE A 136 4.49 -12.02 3.13
CA ILE A 136 3.46 -11.43 4.00
C ILE A 136 2.12 -11.38 3.28
N SER A 137 2.08 -10.88 2.04
CA SER A 137 0.84 -10.80 1.24
C SER A 137 0.19 -12.17 1.03
N ASP A 138 0.99 -13.21 0.79
CA ASP A 138 0.49 -14.57 0.54
C ASP A 138 -0.03 -15.24 1.81
N THR A 139 0.66 -15.06 2.96
CA THR A 139 0.16 -15.49 4.27
C THR A 139 -1.16 -14.81 4.60
N LEU A 140 -1.30 -13.51 4.34
CA LEU A 140 -2.54 -12.79 4.58
C LEU A 140 -3.69 -13.31 3.71
N LYS A 141 -3.43 -13.60 2.43
CA LYS A 141 -4.45 -14.08 1.49
C LYS A 141 -4.91 -15.50 1.77
N HIS A 142 -3.96 -16.41 2.00
CA HIS A 142 -4.25 -17.84 2.06
C HIS A 142 -4.38 -18.36 3.50
N GLY A 143 -3.82 -17.66 4.49
CA GLY A 143 -3.97 -17.95 5.91
C GLY A 143 -5.06 -17.07 6.54
N ALA A 144 -4.72 -15.82 6.84
CA ALA A 144 -5.58 -14.93 7.64
C ALA A 144 -6.98 -14.74 7.05
N LEU A 145 -7.10 -14.42 5.77
CA LEU A 145 -8.41 -14.23 5.13
C LEU A 145 -9.21 -15.52 5.02
N ALA A 146 -8.56 -16.66 4.80
CA ALA A 146 -9.25 -17.94 4.77
C ALA A 146 -9.90 -18.25 6.13
N GLU A 147 -9.17 -18.01 7.22
CA GLU A 147 -9.69 -18.22 8.57
C GLU A 147 -10.77 -17.20 8.96
N LEU A 148 -10.60 -15.93 8.59
CA LEU A 148 -11.63 -14.90 8.81
C LEU A 148 -12.91 -15.17 8.01
N ASN A 149 -12.83 -15.79 6.84
CA ASN A 149 -14.02 -16.23 6.09
C ASN A 149 -14.75 -17.36 6.82
N ARG A 150 -14.01 -18.30 7.44
CA ARG A 150 -14.62 -19.35 8.28
C ARG A 150 -15.27 -18.75 9.51
N LEU A 151 -14.57 -17.88 10.24
CA LEU A 151 -15.11 -17.18 11.42
C LEU A 151 -16.40 -16.43 11.08
N HIS A 152 -16.45 -15.75 9.93
CA HIS A 152 -17.65 -15.05 9.48
C HIS A 152 -18.81 -16.02 9.23
N ALA A 153 -18.55 -17.13 8.54
CA ALA A 153 -19.55 -18.17 8.30
C ALA A 153 -20.07 -18.77 9.62
N ASP A 154 -19.18 -19.05 10.57
CA ASP A 154 -19.54 -19.59 11.88
C ASP A 154 -20.43 -18.62 12.68
N VAL A 155 -20.14 -17.31 12.62
CA VAL A 155 -20.99 -16.27 13.26
C VAL A 155 -22.36 -16.20 12.60
N VAL A 156 -22.42 -16.26 11.27
CA VAL A 156 -23.68 -16.27 10.50
C VAL A 156 -24.51 -17.50 10.86
N ASP A 157 -23.89 -18.67 10.90
CA ASP A 157 -24.56 -19.92 11.28
C ASP A 157 -25.09 -19.89 12.73
N MET A 158 -24.28 -19.36 13.66
CA MET A 158 -24.71 -19.18 15.05
C MET A 158 -25.91 -18.22 15.17
N ARG A 159 -25.89 -17.12 14.42
CA ARG A 159 -27.02 -16.18 14.35
C ARG A 159 -28.28 -16.82 13.79
N ASP A 160 -28.16 -17.54 12.68
CA ASP A 160 -29.31 -18.15 12.02
C ASP A 160 -29.88 -19.32 12.86
N THR A 161 -29.01 -20.07 13.55
CA THR A 161 -29.39 -21.09 14.54
C THR A 161 -30.14 -20.46 15.72
N TYR A 162 -29.64 -19.33 16.25
CA TYR A 162 -30.32 -18.59 17.32
C TYR A 162 -31.72 -18.15 16.89
N THR A 163 -31.82 -17.43 15.76
CA THR A 163 -33.10 -16.95 15.22
C THR A 163 -34.06 -18.10 14.94
N GLY A 164 -33.58 -19.18 14.32
CA GLY A 164 -34.38 -20.37 14.03
C GLY A 164 -34.96 -21.05 15.28
N ALA A 165 -34.23 -21.04 16.40
CA ALA A 165 -34.66 -21.66 17.64
C ALA A 165 -35.74 -20.84 18.39
N VAL A 166 -35.65 -19.50 18.39
CA VAL A 166 -36.49 -18.65 19.25
C VAL A 166 -37.65 -17.98 18.50
N HIS A 167 -37.47 -17.63 17.23
CA HIS A 167 -38.42 -16.78 16.49
C HIS A 167 -39.80 -17.43 16.34
N GLY A 168 -39.84 -18.73 16.06
CA GLY A 168 -41.10 -19.47 15.90
C GLY A 168 -41.92 -19.48 17.20
N LEU A 169 -41.28 -19.74 18.34
CA LEU A 169 -41.93 -19.77 19.65
C LEU A 169 -42.39 -18.37 20.08
N HIS A 170 -41.57 -17.35 19.84
CA HIS A 170 -41.95 -15.96 20.09
C HIS A 170 -43.16 -15.50 19.26
N SER A 171 -43.21 -15.87 17.98
CA SER A 171 -44.34 -15.59 17.10
C SER A 171 -45.63 -16.27 17.60
N GLN A 172 -45.54 -17.54 18.02
CA GLN A 172 -46.67 -18.25 18.64
C GLN A 172 -47.14 -17.59 19.94
N LEU A 173 -46.23 -17.11 20.79
CA LEU A 173 -46.59 -16.36 22.00
C LEU A 173 -47.30 -15.04 21.69
N THR A 174 -46.82 -14.32 20.68
CA THR A 174 -47.42 -13.05 20.26
C THR A 174 -48.83 -13.28 19.72
N GLN A 175 -49.01 -14.28 18.86
CA GLN A 175 -50.33 -14.64 18.33
C GLN A 175 -51.28 -15.13 19.43
N SER A 176 -50.80 -15.99 20.34
CA SER A 176 -51.63 -16.50 21.44
C SER A 176 -52.10 -15.39 22.37
N ARG A 177 -51.30 -14.36 22.64
CA ARG A 177 -51.74 -13.16 23.39
C ARG A 177 -52.91 -12.46 22.71
N THR A 178 -52.86 -12.27 21.40
CA THR A 178 -53.97 -11.66 20.65
C THR A 178 -55.24 -12.52 20.69
N VAL A 179 -55.11 -13.85 20.58
CA VAL A 179 -56.25 -14.77 20.66
C VAL A 179 -56.87 -14.78 22.06
N ILE A 180 -56.03 -14.83 23.11
CA ILE A 180 -56.48 -14.76 24.50
C ILE A 180 -57.23 -13.45 24.73
N ALA A 181 -56.66 -12.29 24.38
CA ALA A 181 -57.30 -10.99 24.58
C ALA A 181 -58.69 -10.91 23.91
N LYS A 182 -58.80 -11.39 22.66
CA LYS A 182 -60.09 -11.46 21.95
C LYS A 182 -61.09 -12.38 22.64
N ARG A 183 -60.64 -13.53 23.16
CA ARG A 183 -61.53 -14.49 23.83
C ARG A 183 -61.95 -14.02 25.22
N THR A 184 -61.06 -13.35 25.95
CA THR A 184 -61.38 -12.67 27.21
C THR A 184 -62.41 -11.56 27.00
N GLN A 185 -62.24 -10.72 25.97
CA GLN A 185 -63.25 -9.70 25.64
C GLN A 185 -64.62 -10.31 25.31
N LEU A 186 -64.64 -11.44 24.59
CA LEU A 186 -65.88 -12.18 24.32
C LEU A 186 -66.51 -12.73 25.61
N LEU A 187 -65.69 -13.24 26.53
CA LEU A 187 -66.14 -13.71 27.84
C LEU A 187 -66.79 -12.56 28.63
N ASP A 188 -66.14 -11.40 28.69
CA ASP A 188 -66.67 -10.22 29.39
C ASP A 188 -68.03 -9.78 28.83
N ALA A 189 -68.15 -9.76 27.49
CA ALA A 189 -69.41 -9.45 26.82
C ALA A 189 -70.51 -10.50 27.11
N ALA A 190 -70.18 -11.78 27.11
CA ALA A 190 -71.11 -12.87 27.40
C ALA A 190 -71.58 -12.84 28.86
N ILE A 191 -70.69 -12.52 29.81
CA ILE A 191 -71.03 -12.32 31.22
C ILE A 191 -71.97 -11.12 31.36
N ALA A 192 -71.67 -9.99 30.72
CA ALA A 192 -72.52 -8.80 30.77
C ALA A 192 -73.93 -9.05 30.20
N ALA A 193 -74.03 -9.79 29.10
CA ALA A 193 -75.31 -10.17 28.49
C ALA A 193 -76.13 -11.11 29.39
N ALA A 194 -75.49 -12.06 30.09
CA ALA A 194 -76.16 -12.94 31.04
C ALA A 194 -76.78 -12.17 32.24
N HIS A 195 -76.15 -11.06 32.67
CA HIS A 195 -76.64 -10.23 33.77
C HIS A 195 -77.82 -9.33 33.38
N SER A 196 -77.99 -8.98 32.11
CA SER A 196 -79.03 -8.05 31.66
C SER A 196 -80.42 -8.70 31.48
N GLY A 197 -80.55 -10.01 31.72
CA GLY A 197 -81.83 -10.73 31.81
C GLY A 197 -82.63 -10.83 30.51
N HIS A 198 -82.10 -10.37 29.38
CA HIS A 198 -82.75 -10.48 28.08
C HIS A 198 -82.41 -11.85 27.46
N THR A 199 -83.41 -12.71 27.29
CA THR A 199 -83.37 -14.00 26.57
C THR A 199 -83.11 -13.85 25.06
N GLN A 200 -82.40 -12.83 24.62
CA GLN A 200 -81.79 -12.88 23.29
C GLN A 200 -80.70 -13.95 23.35
N GLU A 201 -80.74 -14.89 22.41
CA GLU A 201 -79.82 -16.03 22.31
C GLU A 201 -78.40 -15.63 22.70
N VAL A 202 -77.98 -16.01 23.91
CA VAL A 202 -76.58 -15.90 24.32
C VAL A 202 -75.84 -16.86 23.40
N ALA A 203 -75.18 -16.32 22.38
CA ALA A 203 -74.65 -17.11 21.26
C ALA A 203 -73.71 -18.25 21.70
N LYS A 204 -73.07 -18.14 22.87
CA LYS A 204 -72.31 -19.19 23.57
C LYS A 204 -72.31 -18.98 25.09
N ASP A 205 -72.45 -20.06 25.85
CA ASP A 205 -72.41 -20.09 27.32
C ASP A 205 -71.09 -19.51 27.88
N PRO A 206 -71.14 -18.49 28.78
CA PRO A 206 -69.96 -17.93 29.45
C PRO A 206 -69.06 -18.98 30.12
N PHE A 207 -69.62 -20.05 30.69
CA PHE A 207 -68.84 -21.12 31.31
C PHE A 207 -67.91 -21.82 30.29
N ILE A 208 -68.43 -22.09 29.09
CA ILE A 208 -67.65 -22.70 28.00
C ILE A 208 -66.56 -21.75 27.52
N ILE A 209 -66.86 -20.46 27.34
CA ILE A 209 -65.86 -19.46 26.92
C ILE A 209 -64.75 -19.34 27.99
N ASN A 210 -65.09 -19.38 29.27
CA ASN A 210 -64.10 -19.37 30.36
C ASN A 210 -63.18 -20.60 30.32
N LEU A 211 -63.72 -21.78 30.04
CA LEU A 211 -62.91 -23.00 29.88
C LEU A 211 -61.94 -22.88 28.69
N GLU A 212 -62.39 -22.30 27.57
CA GLU A 212 -61.54 -22.02 26.41
C GLU A 212 -60.43 -21.02 26.74
N VAL A 213 -60.74 -19.93 27.46
CA VAL A 213 -59.73 -18.95 27.93
C VAL A 213 -58.71 -19.63 28.83
N ALA A 214 -59.14 -20.46 29.78
CA ALA A 214 -58.25 -21.20 30.66
C ALA A 214 -57.34 -22.17 29.89
N ALA A 215 -57.87 -22.87 28.88
CA ALA A 215 -57.08 -23.74 28.00
C ALA A 215 -56.05 -22.95 27.17
N LEU A 216 -56.44 -21.79 26.61
CA LEU A 216 -55.53 -20.90 25.88
C LEU A 216 -54.42 -20.35 26.78
N LEU A 217 -54.74 -19.96 28.02
CA LEU A 217 -53.76 -19.49 29.01
C LEU A 217 -52.76 -20.59 29.38
N ARG A 218 -53.22 -21.84 29.57
CA ARG A 218 -52.33 -22.98 29.82
C ARG A 218 -51.38 -23.22 28.65
N LYS A 219 -51.91 -23.24 27.42
CA LYS A 219 -51.07 -23.36 26.21
C LYS A 219 -50.05 -22.22 26.10
N HIS A 220 -50.45 -20.98 26.42
CA HIS A 220 -49.55 -19.82 26.43
C HIS A 220 -48.43 -19.99 27.47
N ALA A 221 -48.76 -20.44 28.68
CA ALA A 221 -47.77 -20.74 29.71
C ALA A 221 -46.79 -21.83 29.26
N ASP A 222 -47.28 -22.93 28.67
CA ASP A 222 -46.44 -24.02 28.18
C ASP A 222 -45.46 -23.53 27.09
N THR A 223 -45.95 -22.77 26.09
CA THR A 223 -45.08 -22.17 25.05
C THR A 223 -44.09 -21.16 25.65
N SER A 224 -44.48 -20.42 26.68
CA SER A 224 -43.61 -19.44 27.35
C SER A 224 -42.47 -20.14 28.08
N SER A 225 -42.77 -21.21 28.80
CA SER A 225 -41.77 -22.06 29.44
C SER A 225 -40.83 -22.71 28.42
N GLN A 226 -41.35 -23.16 27.27
CA GLN A 226 -40.52 -23.68 26.17
C GLN A 226 -39.58 -22.62 25.60
N LEU A 227 -40.09 -21.42 25.30
CA LEU A 227 -39.25 -20.31 24.82
C LEU A 227 -38.17 -19.98 25.84
N HIS A 228 -38.51 -19.90 27.13
CA HIS A 228 -37.54 -19.63 28.18
C HIS A 228 -36.42 -20.68 28.21
N ALA A 229 -36.77 -21.97 28.18
CA ALA A 229 -35.79 -23.05 28.13
C ALA A 229 -34.90 -22.97 26.88
N MET A 230 -35.45 -22.63 25.71
CA MET A 230 -34.67 -22.40 24.50
C MET A 230 -33.73 -21.20 24.63
N CYS A 231 -34.20 -20.08 25.17
CA CYS A 231 -33.36 -18.89 25.42
C CYS A 231 -32.18 -19.22 26.35
N VAL A 232 -32.40 -19.97 27.43
CA VAL A 232 -31.33 -20.40 28.34
C VAL A 232 -30.32 -21.29 27.62
N ALA A 233 -30.79 -22.26 26.83
CA ALA A 233 -29.91 -23.14 26.06
C ALA A 233 -29.08 -22.37 25.01
N GLN A 234 -29.69 -21.43 24.29
CA GLN A 234 -28.97 -20.60 23.33
C GLN A 234 -27.98 -19.65 24.00
N HIS A 235 -28.31 -19.09 25.16
CA HIS A 235 -27.37 -18.27 25.92
C HIS A 235 -26.13 -19.07 26.33
N ALA A 236 -26.30 -20.31 26.81
CA ALA A 236 -25.18 -21.19 27.12
C ALA A 236 -24.29 -21.45 25.89
N ARG A 237 -24.89 -21.75 24.73
CA ARG A 237 -24.16 -21.92 23.47
C ARG A 237 -23.36 -20.68 23.06
N LEU A 238 -23.94 -19.49 23.21
CA LEU A 238 -23.24 -18.24 22.95
C LEU A 238 -22.06 -18.05 23.91
N GLY A 239 -22.23 -18.40 25.19
CA GLY A 239 -21.17 -18.34 26.19
C GLY A 239 -19.98 -19.25 25.89
N GLU A 240 -20.20 -20.37 25.21
CA GLU A 240 -19.14 -21.27 24.73
C GLU A 240 -18.52 -20.81 23.40
N PHE A 241 -19.34 -20.24 22.52
CA PHE A 241 -18.93 -19.81 21.18
C PHE A 241 -18.04 -18.57 21.18
N GLU A 242 -18.39 -17.54 21.95
CA GLU A 242 -17.67 -16.26 21.90
C GLU A 242 -16.19 -16.35 22.32
N PRO A 243 -15.81 -17.08 23.38
CA PRO A 243 -14.40 -17.25 23.73
C PRO A 243 -13.59 -17.88 22.58
N GLN A 244 -14.15 -18.88 21.89
CA GLN A 244 -13.51 -19.54 20.75
C GLN A 244 -13.36 -18.61 19.55
N LEU A 245 -14.37 -17.76 19.29
CA LEU A 245 -14.32 -16.73 18.26
C LEU A 245 -13.19 -15.72 18.54
N VAL A 246 -13.07 -15.25 19.79
CA VAL A 246 -12.02 -14.32 20.22
C VAL A 246 -10.63 -14.97 20.12
N GLU A 247 -10.48 -16.21 20.57
CA GLU A 247 -9.23 -16.95 20.52
C GLU A 247 -8.74 -17.12 19.07
N ARG A 248 -9.62 -17.57 18.17
CA ARG A 248 -9.29 -17.75 16.75
C ARG A 248 -8.96 -16.42 16.07
N LEU A 249 -9.71 -15.36 16.35
CA LEU A 249 -9.38 -14.02 15.84
C LEU A 249 -8.02 -13.54 16.35
N GLY A 250 -7.73 -13.76 17.63
CA GLY A 250 -6.44 -13.47 18.24
C GLY A 250 -5.30 -14.23 17.56
N ALA A 251 -5.48 -15.53 17.32
CA ALA A 251 -4.51 -16.36 16.63
C ALA A 251 -4.18 -15.85 15.21
N VAL A 252 -5.19 -15.45 14.43
CA VAL A 252 -5.00 -14.85 13.09
C VAL A 252 -4.13 -13.59 13.16
N VAL A 253 -4.41 -12.70 14.13
CA VAL A 253 -3.63 -11.47 14.30
C VAL A 253 -2.21 -11.79 14.77
N SER A 254 -2.05 -12.71 15.72
CA SER A 254 -0.73 -13.13 16.21
C SER A 254 0.13 -13.75 15.12
N GLU A 255 -0.43 -14.62 14.28
CA GLU A 255 0.28 -15.23 13.15
C GLU A 255 0.78 -14.18 12.16
N PHE A 256 -0.07 -13.21 11.80
CA PHE A 256 0.33 -12.09 10.95
C PHE A 256 1.50 -11.30 11.56
N MET A 257 1.39 -10.94 12.84
CA MET A 257 2.43 -10.15 13.52
C MET A 257 3.75 -10.91 13.62
N ASP A 258 3.71 -12.22 13.83
CA ASP A 258 4.91 -13.06 13.89
C ASP A 258 5.60 -13.18 12.53
N VAL A 259 4.83 -13.42 11.46
CA VAL A 259 5.35 -13.49 10.09
C VAL A 259 5.98 -12.15 9.68
N ALA A 260 5.28 -11.05 9.92
CA ALA A 260 5.81 -9.71 9.63
C ALA A 260 7.11 -9.44 10.41
N SER A 261 7.10 -9.69 11.73
CA SER A 261 8.28 -9.55 12.60
C SER A 261 9.48 -10.35 12.11
N THR A 262 9.24 -11.61 11.71
CA THR A 262 10.28 -12.51 11.20
C THR A 262 10.88 -11.98 9.89
N GLN A 263 10.05 -11.58 8.93
CA GLN A 263 10.53 -11.03 7.66
C GLN A 263 11.36 -9.76 7.86
N TYR A 264 10.86 -8.81 8.67
CA TYR A 264 11.58 -7.56 8.95
C TYR A 264 12.89 -7.79 9.71
N LYS A 265 12.92 -8.77 10.63
CA LYS A 265 14.15 -9.15 11.31
C LYS A 265 15.21 -9.66 10.33
N GLN A 266 14.83 -10.50 9.35
CA GLN A 266 15.75 -11.00 8.34
C GLN A 266 16.33 -9.86 7.49
N LEU A 267 15.47 -8.97 6.98
CA LEU A 267 15.90 -7.79 6.21
C LEU A 267 16.90 -6.93 6.99
N ARG A 268 16.65 -6.71 8.28
CA ARG A 268 17.55 -5.94 9.16
C ARG A 268 18.91 -6.63 9.34
N LEU A 269 18.93 -7.96 9.50
CA LEU A 269 20.18 -8.71 9.66
C LEU A 269 21.01 -8.69 8.38
N THR A 270 20.39 -8.88 7.21
CA THR A 270 21.06 -8.74 5.91
C THR A 270 21.64 -7.35 5.75
N ALA A 271 20.86 -6.29 5.99
CA ALA A 271 21.33 -4.92 5.86
C ALA A 271 22.54 -4.62 6.77
N LYS A 272 22.53 -5.14 8.01
CA LYS A 272 23.67 -4.99 8.92
C LYS A 272 24.92 -5.72 8.42
N ARG A 273 24.77 -6.93 7.89
CA ARG A 273 25.87 -7.70 7.30
C ARG A 273 26.47 -6.95 6.12
N ASP A 274 25.63 -6.50 5.19
CA ASP A 274 26.08 -5.83 3.97
C ASP A 274 26.77 -4.50 4.28
N MET A 275 26.27 -3.74 5.27
CA MET A 275 26.94 -2.53 5.77
C MET A 275 28.33 -2.83 6.32
N SER A 276 28.50 -3.91 7.08
CA SER A 276 29.82 -4.33 7.58
C SER A 276 30.77 -4.68 6.44
N THR A 277 30.29 -5.38 5.41
CA THR A 277 31.12 -5.72 4.26
C THR A 277 31.54 -4.48 3.49
N ILE A 278 30.61 -3.54 3.25
CA ILE A 278 30.91 -2.27 2.56
C ILE A 278 31.94 -1.45 3.36
N ALA A 279 31.85 -1.42 4.69
CA ALA A 279 32.79 -0.70 5.53
C ALA A 279 34.21 -1.30 5.53
N CYS A 280 34.37 -2.58 5.19
CA CYS A 280 35.66 -3.26 5.11
C CYS A 280 36.31 -3.18 3.72
N MET A 281 35.66 -2.57 2.74
CA MET A 281 36.20 -2.45 1.38
C MET A 281 37.44 -1.55 1.34
N ASP A 282 38.46 -1.99 0.61
CA ASP A 282 39.66 -1.18 0.36
C ASP A 282 39.40 -0.18 -0.79
N GLY A 283 39.48 1.12 -0.48
CA GLY A 283 39.30 2.18 -1.47
C GLY A 283 40.37 2.21 -2.58
N GLY A 284 41.53 1.59 -2.37
CA GLY A 284 42.59 1.47 -3.37
C GLY A 284 42.40 0.31 -4.35
N SER A 285 41.56 -0.67 -4.02
CA SER A 285 41.44 -1.93 -4.75
C SER A 285 40.96 -1.77 -6.20
N GLU A 286 40.01 -0.87 -6.44
CA GLU A 286 39.52 -0.55 -7.79
C GLU A 286 40.62 0.00 -8.69
N TRP A 287 41.38 0.97 -8.17
CA TRP A 287 42.48 1.58 -8.90
C TRP A 287 43.61 0.59 -9.17
N ALA A 288 43.96 -0.23 -8.16
CA ALA A 288 44.97 -1.27 -8.29
C ALA A 288 44.57 -2.29 -9.39
N HIS A 289 43.30 -2.71 -9.42
CA HIS A 289 42.78 -3.60 -10.46
C HIS A 289 42.85 -2.94 -11.85
N PHE A 290 42.40 -1.68 -11.97
CA PHE A 290 42.46 -0.95 -13.23
C PHE A 290 43.89 -0.80 -13.76
N GLN A 291 44.85 -0.43 -12.90
CA GLN A 291 46.27 -0.36 -13.27
C GLN A 291 46.85 -1.71 -13.67
N GLN A 292 46.47 -2.79 -12.97
CA GLN A 292 46.94 -4.13 -13.31
C GLN A 292 46.43 -4.58 -14.69
N THR A 293 45.16 -4.30 -15.01
CA THR A 293 44.53 -4.72 -16.27
C THR A 293 44.90 -3.81 -17.44
N HIS A 294 44.96 -2.50 -17.22
CA HIS A 294 45.10 -1.48 -18.27
C HIS A 294 46.37 -0.63 -18.19
N GLY A 295 47.30 -0.95 -17.28
CA GLY A 295 48.51 -0.15 -17.05
C GLY A 295 49.39 0.02 -18.29
N HIS A 296 49.39 -0.93 -19.22
CA HIS A 296 50.11 -0.85 -20.48
C HIS A 296 49.57 0.27 -21.41
N VAL A 297 48.27 0.55 -21.37
CA VAL A 297 47.65 1.66 -22.12
C VAL A 297 47.87 2.97 -21.39
N VAL A 298 47.65 2.98 -20.07
CA VAL A 298 47.79 4.18 -19.23
C VAL A 298 49.22 4.72 -19.24
N GLY A 299 50.22 3.83 -19.25
CA GLY A 299 51.64 4.20 -19.30
C GLY A 299 52.13 4.64 -20.67
N ALA A 300 51.37 4.36 -21.74
CA ALA A 300 51.69 4.73 -23.11
C ALA A 300 50.89 5.96 -23.54
N THR A 301 51.00 7.06 -22.78
CA THR A 301 50.38 8.34 -23.20
C THR A 301 50.90 8.70 -24.58
N GLN A 302 50.00 8.78 -25.57
CA GLN A 302 50.32 9.29 -26.89
C GLN A 302 50.98 10.65 -26.70
N ASP A 303 52.22 10.76 -27.18
CA ASP A 303 53.06 11.93 -27.09
C ASP A 303 53.46 12.35 -25.66
N THR A 304 54.40 11.61 -25.08
CA THR A 304 55.54 12.35 -24.51
C THR A 304 56.21 13.07 -25.67
N MET A 305 55.69 14.25 -26.04
CA MET A 305 56.45 15.28 -26.72
C MET A 305 57.64 15.57 -25.81
N GLY A 306 58.71 14.79 -25.99
CA GLY A 306 60.01 15.14 -25.48
C GLY A 306 60.24 16.59 -25.87
N LEU A 307 60.57 17.42 -24.86
CA LEU A 307 61.08 18.79 -24.98
C LEU A 307 61.42 19.11 -26.43
N ALA A 308 60.59 19.90 -27.12
CA ALA A 308 60.66 20.16 -28.56
C ALA A 308 62.10 20.16 -29.08
N THR A 309 62.60 18.97 -29.45
CA THR A 309 63.91 18.83 -30.06
C THR A 309 63.73 19.26 -31.50
N ASP A 310 64.71 19.98 -32.02
CA ASP A 310 64.74 20.51 -33.38
C ASP A 310 64.57 19.37 -34.41
N GLY A 311 63.32 19.00 -34.66
CA GLY A 311 62.94 17.78 -35.35
C GLY A 311 63.45 17.80 -36.78
N GLU A 312 63.95 16.67 -37.25
CA GLU A 312 64.35 16.53 -38.65
C GLU A 312 63.10 16.25 -39.49
N TYR A 313 62.86 17.07 -40.50
CA TYR A 313 61.73 16.92 -41.41
C TYR A 313 62.17 17.06 -42.86
N VAL A 314 61.42 16.43 -43.77
CA VAL A 314 61.72 16.45 -45.21
C VAL A 314 61.69 17.89 -45.71
N GLY A 315 62.81 18.36 -46.25
CA GLY A 315 62.96 19.73 -46.74
C GLY A 315 63.57 20.72 -45.74
N LYS A 316 63.82 20.33 -44.48
CA LYS A 316 64.49 21.18 -43.47
C LYS A 316 65.83 21.75 -43.97
N HIS A 317 66.62 20.91 -44.64
CA HIS A 317 67.92 21.28 -45.20
C HIS A 317 67.86 21.67 -46.68
N SER A 318 66.66 21.87 -47.24
CA SER A 318 66.52 22.29 -48.63
C SER A 318 67.15 23.67 -48.83
N ALA A 319 67.95 23.82 -49.88
CA ALA A 319 68.56 25.11 -50.24
C ALA A 319 67.51 26.23 -50.44
N TRP A 320 66.26 25.86 -50.74
CA TRP A 320 65.15 26.78 -50.93
C TRP A 320 64.56 27.37 -49.64
N VAL A 321 64.86 26.78 -48.47
CA VAL A 321 64.39 27.24 -47.15
C VAL A 321 65.48 28.04 -46.42
N ARG A 322 66.70 28.07 -46.97
CA ARG A 322 67.84 28.79 -46.38
C ARG A 322 67.65 30.31 -46.47
N VAL A 323 67.94 30.99 -45.36
CA VAL A 323 68.04 32.45 -45.30
C VAL A 323 69.33 32.91 -46.00
N LEU A 324 69.20 33.79 -46.99
CA LEU A 324 70.33 34.41 -47.68
C LEU A 324 70.93 35.55 -46.86
N ARG A 325 70.06 36.43 -46.34
CA ARG A 325 70.45 37.57 -45.49
C ARG A 325 69.33 37.86 -44.50
N GLN A 326 69.72 38.24 -43.29
CA GLN A 326 68.80 38.70 -42.27
C GLN A 326 69.41 39.85 -41.49
N GLY A 327 68.57 40.72 -40.93
CA GLY A 327 69.02 41.83 -40.12
C GLY A 327 67.92 42.82 -39.81
N VAL A 328 68.27 43.80 -38.99
CA VAL A 328 67.36 44.89 -38.65
C VAL A 328 67.26 45.85 -39.82
N VAL A 329 66.04 46.15 -40.24
CA VAL A 329 65.73 47.10 -41.33
C VAL A 329 64.81 48.20 -40.81
N ALA A 330 65.07 49.43 -41.26
CA ALA A 330 64.19 50.56 -41.00
C ALA A 330 63.12 50.63 -42.10
N LEU A 331 61.89 50.27 -41.77
CA LEU A 331 60.76 50.37 -42.68
C LEU A 331 60.13 51.75 -42.55
N LYS A 332 59.98 52.43 -43.69
CA LYS A 332 59.26 53.70 -43.79
C LYS A 332 57.78 53.40 -44.00
N GLU A 333 56.98 53.55 -42.96
CA GLU A 333 55.53 53.38 -43.06
C GLU A 333 54.87 54.75 -43.36
N HIS A 334 54.09 54.78 -44.44
CA HIS A 334 53.32 55.96 -44.83
C HIS A 334 51.99 55.95 -44.08
N GLY A 335 51.89 56.76 -43.03
CA GLY A 335 50.63 56.99 -42.32
C GLY A 335 49.70 57.93 -43.11
N PRO A 336 48.38 57.90 -42.82
CA PRO A 336 47.46 58.90 -43.36
C PRO A 336 47.89 60.32 -42.92
N LEU A 337 47.81 61.29 -43.85
CA LEU A 337 48.30 62.67 -43.73
C LEU A 337 49.83 62.89 -43.77
N PHE A 338 50.54 62.21 -44.69
CA PHE A 338 51.93 62.50 -45.07
C PHE A 338 52.98 62.45 -43.93
N ARG A 339 52.64 61.94 -42.74
CA ARG A 339 53.60 61.67 -41.68
C ARG A 339 54.23 60.30 -41.89
N SER A 340 55.50 60.32 -42.28
CA SER A 340 56.33 59.12 -42.37
C SER A 340 56.94 58.82 -41.00
N THR A 341 56.74 57.61 -40.48
CA THR A 341 57.49 57.13 -39.31
C THR A 341 58.41 55.99 -39.72
N TRP A 342 59.62 55.98 -39.17
CA TRP A 342 60.60 54.92 -39.40
C TRP A 342 60.47 53.90 -38.26
N GLN A 343 60.14 52.66 -38.59
CA GLN A 343 60.02 51.56 -37.63
C GLN A 343 61.16 50.57 -37.83
N SER A 344 61.81 50.18 -36.73
CA SER A 344 62.80 49.11 -36.73
C SER A 344 62.09 47.76 -36.77
N LYS A 345 62.36 46.95 -37.82
CA LYS A 345 61.79 45.62 -38.03
C LYS A 345 62.91 44.62 -38.34
N TYR A 346 62.63 43.32 -38.28
CA TYR A 346 63.59 42.29 -38.64
C TYR A 346 63.28 41.72 -40.03
N GLY A 347 64.16 41.94 -40.99
CA GLY A 347 64.00 41.47 -42.37
C GLY A 347 64.72 40.14 -42.60
N VAL A 348 64.09 39.23 -43.32
CA VAL A 348 64.66 37.94 -43.74
C VAL A 348 64.48 37.79 -45.25
N LEU A 349 65.59 37.68 -45.98
CA LEU A 349 65.63 37.43 -47.41
C LEU A 349 65.86 35.93 -47.66
N THR A 350 64.96 35.28 -48.39
CA THR A 350 65.05 33.85 -48.74
C THR A 350 65.74 33.64 -50.10
N THR A 351 66.17 32.42 -50.38
CA THR A 351 66.86 32.06 -51.64
C THR A 351 66.04 32.28 -52.91
N ARG A 352 64.70 32.34 -52.83
CA ARG A 352 63.83 32.70 -53.97
C ARG A 352 63.62 34.21 -54.16
N GLY A 353 64.24 35.05 -53.32
CA GLY A 353 64.14 36.50 -53.39
C GLY A 353 62.94 37.11 -52.66
N TYR A 354 62.19 36.33 -51.88
CA TYR A 354 61.14 36.88 -51.00
C TYR A 354 61.79 37.57 -49.80
N PHE A 355 61.30 38.76 -49.49
CA PHE A 355 61.73 39.54 -48.33
C PHE A 355 60.59 39.59 -47.31
N HIS A 356 60.78 38.87 -46.20
CA HIS A 356 59.80 38.80 -45.10
C HIS A 356 60.20 39.79 -44.00
N VAL A 357 59.21 40.50 -43.46
CA VAL A 357 59.42 41.48 -42.40
C VAL A 357 58.71 41.02 -41.13
N PHE A 358 59.47 40.76 -40.08
CA PHE A 358 59.02 40.33 -38.77
C PHE A 358 59.12 41.49 -37.78
N ARG A 359 58.36 41.40 -36.67
CA ARG A 359 58.38 42.45 -35.63
C ARG A 359 59.70 42.45 -34.86
N SER A 360 60.24 41.27 -34.59
CA SER A 360 61.52 41.08 -33.91
C SER A 360 62.24 39.81 -34.39
N GLN A 361 63.52 39.67 -34.05
CA GLN A 361 64.28 38.44 -34.32
C GLN A 361 63.65 37.22 -33.63
N GLY A 362 63.08 37.38 -32.43
CA GLY A 362 62.46 36.30 -31.67
C GLY A 362 61.17 35.75 -32.30
N ASP A 363 60.55 36.51 -33.20
CA ASP A 363 59.36 36.05 -33.95
C ASP A 363 59.75 35.13 -35.11
N VAL A 364 60.99 35.21 -35.61
CA VAL A 364 61.52 34.28 -36.61
C VAL A 364 61.69 32.88 -36.01
N VAL A 365 62.06 32.80 -34.73
CA VAL A 365 62.25 31.53 -34.02
C VAL A 365 60.92 30.95 -33.51
N ARG A 366 59.93 31.79 -33.21
CA ARG A 366 58.60 31.37 -32.72
C ARG A 366 57.56 31.14 -33.83
N GLY A 367 57.77 31.73 -35.00
CA GLY A 367 56.96 31.53 -36.20
C GLY A 367 57.55 30.50 -37.17
N ALA A 368 58.60 29.77 -36.74
CA ALA A 368 59.20 28.63 -37.43
C ALA A 368 58.91 27.34 -36.66
#